data_AF-A7SGH0-F1
#
_entry.id   AF-A7SGH0-F1
#
_cell.length_a   1.000
_cell.length_b   1.000
_cell.length_c   1.000
_cell.angle_alpha   90.00
_cell.angle_beta   90.00
_cell.angle_gamma   90.00
#
_symmetry.space_group_name_H-M   'P 1'
#
loop_
_entity.id
_entity.type
_entity.pdbx_description
1 polymer ?
#
loop_
_entity_poly.entity_id
_entity_poly.type
_entity_poly.pdbx_seq_one_letter_code
_entity_poly.pdbx_strand_id
1 'polypeptide(L)'
;HGKRASSPRDHGLSWFHGKRASSPRDHGLSWFHGKRASSARDHGLSWFHGKRASSARDHGLSWFHGKRASSARDHGLSWFHGKRASSAMDHGLSWFHGKRASSARDHGLSWFHG
;
A
#
# COMPACT_ATOMS: atom_id res chain seq x y z
N HIS A 1 -7.88 -3.12 -18.86
CA HIS A 1 -8.11 -1.78 -18.30
C HIS A 1 -9.52 -1.72 -17.71
N GLY A 2 -9.67 -1.54 -16.39
CA GLY A 2 -10.97 -1.49 -15.74
C GLY A 2 -11.17 -0.27 -14.84
N LYS A 3 -12.43 0.13 -14.65
CA LYS A 3 -12.86 0.98 -13.52
C LYS A 3 -13.69 0.12 -12.58
N ARG A 4 -13.38 0.13 -11.29
CA ARG A 4 -14.13 -0.62 -10.27
C ARG A 4 -14.52 0.28 -9.12
N ALA A 5 -15.81 0.28 -8.82
CA ALA A 5 -16.44 1.03 -7.73
C ALA A 5 -17.30 0.10 -6.86
N SER A 6 -16.67 -0.92 -6.29
CA SER A 6 -17.31 -1.93 -5.44
C SER A 6 -16.29 -2.49 -4.46
N SER A 7 -16.67 -2.80 -3.22
CA SER A 7 -15.77 -3.28 -2.16
C SER A 7 -15.66 -4.81 -2.19
N PRO A 8 -14.76 -5.40 -2.99
CA PRO A 8 -14.64 -6.85 -3.03
C PRO A 8 -14.02 -7.39 -1.75
N ARG A 9 -14.25 -8.68 -1.55
CA ARG A 9 -13.43 -9.53 -0.71
C ARG A 9 -12.85 -10.62 -1.58
N ASP A 10 -11.55 -10.55 -1.81
CA ASP A 10 -10.85 -11.53 -2.63
C ASP A 10 -10.06 -12.45 -1.69
N HIS A 11 -10.22 -13.76 -1.86
CA HIS A 11 -9.45 -14.79 -1.16
C HIS A 11 -8.62 -15.55 -2.20
N GLY A 12 -7.29 -15.61 -2.02
CA GLY A 12 -6.37 -16.21 -2.96
C GLY A 12 -5.60 -15.19 -3.79
N LEU A 13 -5.60 -15.33 -5.12
CA LEU A 13 -4.88 -14.47 -6.05
C LEU A 13 -5.79 -13.37 -6.61
N SER A 14 -5.38 -12.11 -6.50
CA SER A 14 -6.09 -10.98 -7.10
C SER A 14 -5.15 -10.12 -7.94
N TRP A 15 -5.59 -9.76 -9.15
CA TRP A 15 -4.86 -8.85 -10.04
C TRP A 15 -5.79 -7.77 -10.56
N PHE A 16 -5.36 -6.52 -10.47
CA PHE A 16 -6.12 -5.40 -11.03
C PHE A 16 -5.24 -4.40 -11.76
N HIS A 17 -5.69 -3.97 -12.94
CA HIS A 17 -5.06 -2.91 -13.72
C HIS A 17 -6.08 -1.81 -14.10
N GLY A 18 -5.89 -0.60 -13.59
CA GLY A 18 -6.70 0.56 -13.96
C GLY A 18 -6.98 1.55 -12.83
N LYS A 19 -8.20 2.07 -12.78
CA LYS A 19 -8.66 3.02 -11.75
C LYS A 19 -9.62 2.33 -10.79
N ARG A 20 -9.37 2.43 -9.50
CA ARG A 20 -10.21 1.81 -8.47
C ARG A 20 -10.60 2.82 -7.41
N ALA A 21 -11.90 2.96 -7.19
CA ALA A 21 -12.49 3.80 -6.16
C ALA A 21 -13.42 2.91 -5.32
N SER A 22 -12.81 2.08 -4.49
CA SER A 22 -13.51 1.06 -3.70
C SER A 22 -12.69 0.57 -2.52
N SER A 23 -13.30 -0.03 -1.51
CA SER A 23 -12.54 -0.52 -0.34
C SER A 23 -12.21 -2.02 -0.38
N PRO A 24 -11.13 -2.50 -1.08
CA PRO A 24 -10.69 -3.89 -1.03
C PRO A 24 -10.52 -4.41 0.38
N ARG A 25 -10.84 -5.69 0.52
CA ARG A 25 -10.19 -6.54 1.48
C ARG A 25 -9.65 -7.77 0.76
N ASP A 26 -8.35 -7.85 0.63
CA ASP A 26 -7.69 -8.92 -0.12
C ASP A 26 -6.95 -9.82 0.89
N HIS A 27 -7.17 -11.14 0.81
CA HIS A 27 -6.50 -12.15 1.64
C HIS A 27 -5.76 -13.13 0.75
N GLY A 28 -4.43 -13.11 0.76
CA GLY A 28 -3.57 -13.92 -0.10
C GLY A 28 -2.58 -13.07 -0.87
N LEU A 29 -2.49 -13.27 -2.19
CA LEU A 29 -1.60 -12.52 -3.06
C LEU A 29 -2.42 -11.48 -3.83
N SER A 30 -2.02 -10.21 -3.73
CA SER A 30 -2.68 -9.12 -4.42
C SER A 30 -1.70 -8.29 -5.23
N TRP A 31 -2.07 -7.99 -6.47
CA TRP A 31 -1.33 -7.05 -7.32
C TRP A 31 -2.26 -5.98 -7.86
N PHE A 32 -1.82 -4.74 -7.72
CA PHE A 32 -2.53 -3.59 -8.26
C PHE A 32 -1.59 -2.70 -9.07
N HIS A 33 -2.01 -2.40 -10.30
CA HIS A 33 -1.36 -1.40 -11.13
C HIS A 33 -2.34 -0.28 -11.52
N GLY A 34 -2.00 0.97 -11.21
CA GLY A 34 -2.74 2.15 -11.67
C GLY A 34 -3.06 3.17 -10.57
N LYS A 35 -4.31 3.63 -10.51
CA LYS A 35 -4.75 4.68 -9.57
C LYS A 35 -5.79 4.13 -8.60
N ARG A 36 -5.52 4.21 -7.29
CA ARG A 36 -6.46 3.84 -6.22
C ARG A 36 -6.81 5.08 -5.40
N ALA A 37 -8.09 5.36 -5.24
CA ALA A 37 -8.63 6.47 -4.46
C ALA A 37 -9.68 5.94 -3.49
N SER A 38 -9.23 5.11 -2.55
CA SER A 38 -10.09 4.39 -1.60
C SER A 38 -9.32 3.52 -0.61
N SER A 39 -9.87 3.29 0.58
CA SER A 39 -9.20 2.53 1.64
C SER A 39 -8.89 1.09 1.22
N ALA A 40 -7.79 0.50 1.67
CA ALA A 40 -7.49 -0.91 1.37
C ALA A 40 -7.06 -1.67 2.62
N ARG A 41 -7.40 -2.96 2.67
CA ARG A 41 -6.90 -3.86 3.70
C ARG A 41 -6.41 -5.15 3.08
N ASP A 42 -5.10 -5.32 3.08
CA ASP A 42 -4.46 -6.46 2.42
C ASP A 42 -3.83 -7.35 3.51
N HIS A 43 -4.09 -8.66 3.47
CA HIS A 43 -3.49 -9.67 4.34
C HIS A 43 -2.76 -10.70 3.47
N GLY A 44 -1.45 -10.86 3.66
CA GLY A 44 -0.61 -11.75 2.84
C GLY A 44 0.46 -10.95 2.10
N LEU A 45 0.63 -11.21 0.80
CA LEU A 45 1.57 -10.47 -0.04
C LEU A 45 0.80 -9.46 -0.89
N SER A 46 1.18 -8.19 -0.82
CA SER A 46 0.58 -7.13 -1.62
C SER A 46 1.64 -6.37 -2.41
N TRP A 47 1.35 -6.15 -3.68
CA TRP A 47 2.13 -5.28 -4.55
C TRP A 47 1.24 -4.19 -5.12
N PHE A 48 1.69 -2.95 -4.97
CA PHE A 48 1.04 -1.79 -5.56
C PHE A 48 2.02 -1.00 -6.41
N HIS A 49 1.66 -0.76 -7.66
CA HIS A 49 2.36 0.16 -8.54
C HIS A 49 1.43 1.27 -9.04
N GLY A 50 1.78 2.53 -8.75
CA GLY A 50 1.12 3.69 -9.33
C GLY A 50 0.82 4.80 -8.31
N LYS A 51 -0.42 5.30 -8.31
CA LYS A 51 -0.84 6.41 -7.42
C LYS A 51 -1.92 5.94 -6.44
N ARG A 52 -1.66 6.09 -5.14
CA ARG A 52 -2.61 5.81 -4.06
C ARG A 52 -2.91 7.12 -3.33
N ALA A 53 -4.18 7.51 -3.32
CA ALA A 53 -4.69 8.65 -2.57
C ALA A 53 -5.74 8.15 -1.58
N SER A 54 -5.32 7.32 -0.63
CA SER A 54 -6.20 6.68 0.33
C SER A 54 -5.50 5.84 1.40
N SER A 55 -6.16 5.67 2.55
CA SER A 55 -5.63 4.86 3.65
C SER A 55 -5.37 3.41 3.23
N ALA A 56 -4.29 2.80 3.72
CA ALA A 56 -4.14 1.36 3.59
C ALA A 56 -3.63 0.73 4.88
N ARG A 57 -4.05 -0.51 5.08
CA ARG A 57 -3.60 -1.34 6.18
C ARG A 57 -3.16 -2.69 5.64
N ASP A 58 -1.86 -2.92 5.66
CA ASP A 58 -1.26 -4.10 5.06
C ASP A 58 -0.70 -4.98 6.19
N HIS A 59 -1.01 -6.28 6.17
CA HIS A 59 -0.49 -7.29 7.09
C HIS A 59 0.25 -8.36 6.30
N GLY A 60 1.54 -8.58 6.56
CA GLY A 60 2.39 -9.51 5.83
C GLY A 60 3.51 -8.80 5.09
N LEU A 61 3.69 -9.10 3.80
CA LEU A 61 4.69 -8.42 2.97
C LEU A 61 4.00 -7.42 2.04
N SER A 62 4.40 -6.16 2.10
CA SER A 62 3.87 -5.12 1.23
C SER A 62 4.97 -4.44 0.42
N TRP A 63 4.72 -4.27 -0.87
CA TRP A 63 5.56 -3.48 -1.75
C TRP A 63 4.74 -2.36 -2.39
N PHE A 64 5.25 -1.14 -2.30
CA PHE A 64 4.66 0.02 -2.94
C PHE A 64 5.68 0.72 -3.82
N HIS A 65 5.33 0.93 -5.09
CA HIS A 65 6.10 1.74 -6.02
C HIS A 65 5.25 2.85 -6.63
N GLY A 66 5.59 4.12 -6.33
CA GLY A 66 5.01 5.29 -6.99
C GLY A 66 4.70 6.44 -6.04
N LYS A 67 3.47 6.99 -6.09
CA LYS A 67 3.06 8.15 -5.29
C LYS A 67 1.96 7.78 -4.30
N ARG A 68 2.20 8.03 -3.01
CA ARG A 68 1.23 7.83 -1.93
C ARG A 68 0.94 9.16 -1.24
N ALA A 69 -0.32 9.56 -1.24
CA ALA A 69 -0.81 10.76 -0.56
C ALA A 69 -1.91 10.35 0.41
N SER A 70 -1.52 9.62 1.48
CA SER A 70 -2.45 8.97 2.41
C SER A 70 -1.81 8.19 3.54
N SER A 71 -2.51 8.06 4.68
CA SER A 71 -2.03 7.26 5.82
C SER A 71 -1.76 5.79 5.48
N ALA A 72 -0.63 5.26 5.92
CA ALA A 72 -0.27 3.85 5.82
C ALA A 72 -0.17 3.22 7.22
N ARG A 73 -0.60 1.96 7.36
CA ARG A 73 -0.30 1.15 8.54
C ARG A 73 0.11 -0.25 8.11
N ASP A 74 1.38 -0.54 8.21
CA ASP A 74 1.95 -1.77 7.69
C ASP A 74 2.43 -2.64 8.88
N HIS A 75 2.06 -3.92 8.89
CA HIS A 75 2.47 -4.91 9.90
C HIS A 75 3.21 -6.04 9.19
N GLY A 76 4.50 -6.20 9.45
CA GLY A 76 5.36 -7.20 8.80
C GLY A 76 6.53 -6.56 8.07
N LEU A 77 6.78 -6.95 6.81
CA LEU A 77 7.82 -6.33 5.99
C LEU A 77 7.18 -5.37 5.00
N SER A 78 7.66 -4.15 4.95
CA SER A 78 7.17 -3.13 4.03
C SER A 78 8.32 -2.51 3.25
N TRP A 79 8.11 -2.37 1.94
CA TRP A 79 8.99 -1.61 1.06
C TRP A 79 8.22 -0.52 0.35
N PHE A 80 8.74 0.70 0.43
CA PHE A 80 8.23 1.84 -0.30
C PHE A 80 9.30 2.45 -1.19
N HIS A 81 8.97 2.63 -2.47
CA HIS A 81 9.79 3.37 -3.42
C HIS A 81 8.97 4.48 -4.08
N GLY A 82 9.42 5.74 -3.97
CA GLY A 82 8.87 6.88 -4.70
C GLY A 82 8.58 8.10 -3.82
N LYS A 83 7.37 8.65 -3.90
CA LYS A 83 6.99 9.88 -3.17
C LYS A 83 5.86 9.62 -2.18
N ARG A 84 6.09 9.91 -0.90
CA ARG A 84 5.10 9.81 0.18
C ARG A 84 4.82 11.18 0.78
N ALA A 85 3.56 11.59 0.76
CA ALA A 85 3.07 12.81 1.37
C ALA A 85 1.96 12.46 2.37
N SER A 86 2.33 11.81 3.48
CA SER A 86 1.39 11.23 4.44
C SER A 86 1.99 10.50 5.63
N SER A 87 1.26 10.41 6.73
CA SER A 87 1.64 9.59 7.89
C SER A 87 1.83 8.10 7.55
N ALA A 88 2.80 7.47 8.20
CA ALA A 88 2.98 6.02 8.19
C ALA A 88 3.21 5.50 9.61
N MET A 89 2.72 4.28 9.85
CA MET A 89 2.91 3.54 11.09
C MET A 89 3.31 2.12 10.72
N ASP A 90 4.59 1.79 10.89
CA ASP A 90 5.14 0.52 10.44
C ASP A 90 5.52 -0.31 11.67
N HIS A 91 5.03 -1.56 11.74
CA HIS A 91 5.38 -2.52 12.78
C HIS A 91 6.14 -3.68 12.12
N GLY A 92 7.43 -3.84 12.41
CA GLY A 92 8.30 -4.84 11.77
C GLY A 92 9.47 -4.21 11.03
N LEU A 93 9.79 -4.70 9.83
CA LEU A 93 10.87 -4.14 9.01
C LEU A 93 10.28 -3.22 7.94
N SER A 94 10.78 -1.98 7.87
CA SER A 94 10.38 -1.03 6.84
C SER A 94 11.58 -0.49 6.08
N TRP A 95 11.45 -0.43 4.75
CA TRP A 95 12.39 0.25 3.87
C TRP A 95 11.67 1.34 3.10
N PHE A 96 12.23 2.54 3.11
CA PHE A 96 11.76 3.66 2.34
C PHE A 96 12.86 4.20 1.44
N HIS A 97 12.57 4.35 0.14
CA HIS A 97 13.43 5.00 -0.83
C HIS A 97 12.69 6.10 -1.58
N GLY A 98 13.20 7.33 -1.53
CA GLY A 98 12.72 8.50 -2.27
C GLY A 98 12.28 9.65 -1.36
N LYS A 99 11.28 10.42 -1.82
CA LYS A 99 10.90 11.67 -1.15
C LYS A 99 9.78 11.47 -0.14
N ARG A 100 10.03 11.85 1.11
CA ARG A 100 9.03 11.84 2.18
C ARG A 100 8.75 13.25 2.68
N ALA A 101 7.50 13.69 2.54
CA ALA A 101 6.96 14.89 3.15
C ALA A 101 5.94 14.49 4.22
N SER A 102 6.40 13.88 5.31
CA SER A 102 5.50 13.31 6.32
C SER A 102 6.13 12.92 7.64
N SER A 103 5.27 12.63 8.62
CA SER A 103 5.59 11.86 9.81
C SER A 103 5.67 10.36 9.52
N ALA A 104 6.50 9.66 10.30
CA ALA A 104 6.58 8.20 10.36
C ALA A 104 6.73 7.79 11.83
N ARG A 105 6.15 6.65 12.18
CA ARG A 105 6.35 5.98 13.46
C ARG A 105 6.65 4.53 13.17
N ASP A 106 7.82 4.08 13.63
CA ASP A 106 8.33 2.75 13.32
C ASP A 106 8.50 1.98 14.64
N HIS A 107 7.85 0.84 14.73
CA HIS A 107 7.99 -0.13 15.81
C HIS A 107 8.72 -1.36 15.25
N GLY A 108 10.03 -1.24 15.09
CA GLY A 108 10.91 -2.24 14.52
C GLY A 108 12.10 -1.58 13.81
N LEU A 109 12.72 -2.27 12.85
CA LEU A 109 13.85 -1.69 12.10
C LEU A 109 13.33 -0.93 10.88
N SER A 110 13.79 0.30 10.73
CA SER A 110 13.42 1.17 9.62
C SER A 110 14.65 1.72 8.91
N TRP A 111 14.67 1.63 7.59
CA TRP A 111 15.64 2.33 6.74
C TRP A 111 14.97 3.38 5.87
N PHE A 112 15.62 4.55 5.78
CA PHE A 112 15.21 5.64 4.91
C PHE A 112 16.38 6.06 4.02
N HIS A 113 16.12 6.11 2.73
CA HIS A 113 17.00 6.69 1.71
C HIS A 113 16.20 7.75 0.93
N GLY A 114 16.72 8.97 0.87
CA GLY A 114 16.03 10.16 0.32
C GLY A 114 16.06 10.29 -1.20
#